data_AF-A0A1Q4ZDD5-F1
#
_entry.id   AF-A0A1Q4ZDD5-F1
#
_cell.length_a   1.000
_cell.length_b   1.000
_cell.length_c   1.000
_cell.angle_alpha   90.00
_cell.angle_beta   90.00
_cell.angle_gamma   90.00
#
_symmetry.space_group_name_H-M   'P 1'
#
loop_
_entity.id
_entity.type
_entity.pdbx_description
1 polymer ?
#
loop_
_entity_poly.entity_id
_entity_poly.type
_entity_poly.pdbx_seq_one_letter_code
_entity_poly.pdbx_strand_id
1 'polypeptide(L)'
;MLEGLDDIEWRRLGHAYGAADDLPDQIRALRSPDPAERDDALGTLYTNIFHQGSRYQASAYAVPFLLELLADSATPDPAAILALLTSLAVGNDENFLPDGFPVTDYRRAAEGGRELLAAKPPSWTGEDEAKKDYVEYAYVQSLTAEEQNRLWSYIELAVYDAVQAGVPLLRSLLGHPDPGVRIGAAHALAWFPEEATGSLPALTHPTAARLEPDRAEVVPEPGPVATMLVASGLLGAAPDIRLLADPHPLVRWAAAIGRARVLG
;
A
#
# COMPACT_ATOMS: atom_id res chain seq x y z
N MET A 1 9.13 17.58 -7.29
CA MET A 1 9.23 16.82 -6.02
C MET A 1 8.29 17.42 -5.01
N LEU A 2 7.36 16.62 -4.52
CA LEU A 2 6.19 17.02 -3.74
C LEU A 2 5.37 18.10 -4.45
N GLU A 3 5.22 17.96 -5.77
CA GLU A 3 4.56 18.97 -6.61
C GLU A 3 3.06 18.99 -6.36
N GLY A 4 2.52 20.18 -6.06
CA GLY A 4 1.10 20.35 -5.75
C GLY A 4 0.71 19.94 -4.33
N LEU A 5 1.67 19.64 -3.45
CA LEU A 5 1.39 19.31 -2.04
C LEU A 5 0.63 20.44 -1.33
N ASP A 6 1.01 21.69 -1.59
CA ASP A 6 0.36 22.87 -1.01
C ASP A 6 -0.91 23.31 -1.75
N ASP A 7 -1.21 22.73 -2.91
CA ASP A 7 -2.39 23.08 -3.72
C ASP A 7 -3.66 22.36 -3.23
N ILE A 8 -3.51 21.34 -2.38
CA ILE A 8 -4.62 20.57 -1.79
C ILE A 8 -5.17 21.32 -0.57
N GLU A 9 -6.49 21.51 -0.51
CA GLU A 9 -7.18 22.05 0.66
C GLU A 9 -7.24 21.01 1.80
N TRP A 10 -6.08 20.63 2.37
CA TRP A 10 -5.93 19.56 3.37
C TRP A 10 -6.86 19.66 4.58
N ARG A 11 -7.15 20.90 5.02
CA ARG A 11 -8.11 21.18 6.10
C ARG A 11 -9.53 20.65 5.81
N ARG A 12 -9.88 20.38 4.55
CA ARG A 12 -11.17 19.79 4.14
C ARG A 12 -11.15 18.28 4.02
N LEU A 13 -9.98 17.66 4.18
CA LEU A 13 -9.82 16.21 4.18
C LEU A 13 -9.74 15.75 5.63
N GLY A 14 -10.35 14.60 5.92
CA GLY A 14 -10.27 13.97 7.24
C GLY A 14 -9.30 12.78 7.25
N HIS A 15 -8.62 12.59 8.37
CA HIS A 15 -7.84 11.42 8.76
C HIS A 15 -8.33 10.90 10.14
N ALA A 16 -7.63 9.94 10.76
CA ALA A 16 -8.05 9.27 12.00
C ALA A 16 -8.41 10.18 13.20
N TYR A 17 -7.84 11.39 13.26
CA TYR A 17 -7.97 12.32 14.39
C TYR A 17 -8.49 13.70 13.94
N GLY A 18 -9.21 13.74 12.81
CA GLY A 18 -9.88 14.94 12.29
C GLY A 18 -9.24 15.47 11.00
N ALA A 19 -9.32 16.78 10.78
CA ALA A 19 -8.79 17.45 9.58
C ALA A 19 -7.28 17.29 9.42
N ALA A 20 -6.86 17.21 8.16
CA ALA A 20 -5.53 16.77 7.73
C ALA A 20 -4.53 17.88 7.40
N ASP A 21 -4.69 19.06 7.99
CA ASP A 21 -3.82 20.22 7.76
C ASP A 21 -2.37 20.04 8.23
N ASP A 22 -2.09 18.99 9.01
CA ASP A 22 -0.78 18.57 9.50
C ASP A 22 0.00 17.67 8.53
N LEU A 23 -0.68 17.03 7.56
CA LEU A 23 -0.06 16.05 6.66
C LEU A 23 1.06 16.62 5.75
N PRO A 24 0.97 17.84 5.20
CA PRO A 24 2.05 18.38 4.37
C PRO A 24 3.40 18.40 5.07
N ASP A 25 3.42 18.79 6.35
CA ASP A 25 4.66 18.87 7.13
C ASP A 25 5.19 17.49 7.48
N GLN A 26 4.31 16.54 7.81
CA GLN A 26 4.69 15.13 8.02
C GLN A 26 5.30 14.51 6.77
N ILE A 27 4.70 14.73 5.59
CA ILE A 27 5.21 14.22 4.31
C ILE A 27 6.60 14.81 3.98
N ARG A 28 6.81 16.11 4.22
CA ARG A 28 8.13 16.73 4.04
C ARG A 28 9.18 16.18 5.01
N ALA A 29 8.79 15.96 6.27
CA ALA A 29 9.67 15.47 7.33
C ALA A 29 10.18 14.05 7.06
N LEU A 30 9.51 13.25 6.21
CA LEU A 30 10.05 11.97 5.72
C LEU A 30 11.39 12.12 4.96
N ARG A 31 11.76 13.33 4.52
CA ARG A 31 13.05 13.62 3.90
C ARG A 31 14.04 14.31 4.83
N SER A 32 13.73 14.44 6.12
CA SER A 32 14.63 15.09 7.08
C SER A 32 16.00 14.40 7.08
N PRO A 33 17.12 15.15 7.15
CA PRO A 33 18.43 14.55 7.38
C PRO A 33 18.53 13.86 8.74
N ASP A 34 17.68 14.19 9.71
CA ASP A 34 17.64 13.56 11.04
C ASP A 34 16.79 12.27 11.01
N PRO A 35 17.38 11.08 11.23
CA PRO A 35 16.63 9.83 11.30
C PRO A 35 15.53 9.81 12.36
N ALA A 36 15.69 10.52 13.48
CA ALA A 36 14.69 10.55 14.54
C ALA A 36 13.45 11.35 14.11
N GLU A 37 13.64 12.46 13.40
CA GLU A 37 12.55 13.26 12.84
C GLU A 37 11.79 12.46 11.76
N ARG A 38 12.50 11.68 10.93
CA ARG A 38 11.86 10.81 9.95
C ARG A 38 11.01 9.72 10.58
N ASP A 39 11.53 9.06 11.61
CA ASP A 39 10.82 7.97 12.31
C ASP A 39 9.55 8.50 13.00
N ASP A 40 9.65 9.64 13.68
CA ASP A 40 8.50 10.32 14.31
C ASP A 40 7.47 10.78 13.27
N ALA A 41 7.93 11.39 12.16
CA ALA A 41 7.07 11.80 11.07
C ALA A 41 6.36 10.61 10.40
N LEU A 42 7.07 9.50 10.18
CA LEU A 42 6.48 8.29 9.60
C LEU A 42 5.48 7.65 10.55
N GLY A 43 5.80 7.53 11.85
CA GLY A 43 4.90 6.97 12.85
C GLY A 43 3.62 7.80 13.00
N THR A 44 3.77 9.12 13.07
CA THR A 44 2.64 10.06 13.13
C THR A 44 1.77 9.95 11.88
N LEU A 45 2.39 10.06 10.70
CA LEU A 45 1.71 9.94 9.42
C LEU A 45 0.97 8.60 9.32
N TYR A 46 1.64 7.50 9.65
CA TYR A 46 1.06 6.16 9.64
C TYR A 46 -0.23 6.14 10.43
N THR A 47 -0.23 6.54 11.71
CA THR A 47 -1.44 6.52 12.55
C THR A 47 -2.53 7.50 12.10
N ASN A 48 -2.15 8.62 11.47
CA ASN A 48 -3.09 9.59 10.93
C ASN A 48 -3.86 9.02 9.74
N ILE A 49 -3.15 8.55 8.70
CA ILE A 49 -3.76 8.11 7.44
C ILE A 49 -4.04 6.61 7.38
N PHE A 50 -3.65 5.85 8.40
CA PHE A 50 -3.96 4.44 8.58
C PHE A 50 -4.09 4.07 10.06
N HIS A 51 -5.29 3.73 10.52
CA HIS A 51 -5.51 3.43 11.93
C HIS A 51 -6.35 2.17 12.10
N GLN A 52 -5.78 1.15 12.77
CA GLN A 52 -6.45 -0.12 13.06
C GLN A 52 -7.09 -0.80 11.83
N GLY A 53 -6.44 -0.70 10.66
CA GLY A 53 -6.96 -1.27 9.40
C GLY A 53 -7.79 -0.29 8.57
N SER A 54 -8.29 0.81 9.15
CA SER A 54 -9.08 1.81 8.44
C SER A 54 -8.21 2.81 7.67
N ARG A 55 -8.71 3.21 6.51
CA ARG A 55 -8.13 4.27 5.67
C ARG A 55 -9.12 5.43 5.56
N TYR A 56 -8.61 6.61 5.26
CA TYR A 56 -9.37 7.85 5.32
C TYR A 56 -9.29 8.61 3.99
N GLN A 57 -10.11 9.65 3.88
CA GLN A 57 -10.10 10.49 2.68
C GLN A 57 -8.71 11.07 2.43
N ALA A 58 -8.04 11.59 3.47
CA ALA A 58 -6.70 12.15 3.34
C ALA A 58 -5.64 11.11 2.89
N SER A 59 -5.86 9.83 3.18
CA SER A 59 -4.96 8.74 2.78
C SER A 59 -4.80 8.68 1.26
N ALA A 60 -5.89 8.80 0.50
CA ALA A 60 -5.84 8.74 -0.97
C ALA A 60 -5.07 9.93 -1.55
N TYR A 61 -5.16 11.10 -0.91
CA TYR A 61 -4.46 12.31 -1.32
C TYR A 61 -2.98 12.30 -0.94
N ALA A 62 -2.58 11.57 0.12
CA ALA A 62 -1.18 11.45 0.51
C ALA A 62 -0.39 10.50 -0.42
N VAL A 63 -1.05 9.49 -1.00
CA VAL A 63 -0.39 8.45 -1.80
C VAL A 63 0.46 8.98 -2.97
N PRO A 64 0.00 9.93 -3.81
CA PRO A 64 0.83 10.46 -4.90
C PRO A 64 2.18 11.01 -4.42
N PHE A 65 2.20 11.67 -3.25
CA PHE A 65 3.43 12.22 -2.67
C PHE A 65 4.34 11.13 -2.11
N LEU A 66 3.79 10.09 -1.50
CA LEU A 66 4.56 8.91 -1.07
C LEU A 66 5.19 8.19 -2.28
N LEU A 67 4.49 8.15 -3.42
CA LEU A 67 5.02 7.61 -4.67
C LEU A 67 6.12 8.51 -5.26
N GLU A 68 5.97 9.84 -5.21
CA GLU A 68 7.05 10.77 -5.60
C GLU A 68 8.30 10.61 -4.74
N LEU A 69 8.13 10.40 -3.42
CA LEU A 69 9.24 10.10 -2.52
C LEU A 69 9.95 8.81 -2.93
N LEU A 70 9.21 7.73 -3.24
CA LEU A 70 9.80 6.48 -3.72
C LEU A 70 10.49 6.59 -5.09
N ALA A 71 10.04 7.50 -5.95
CA ALA A 71 10.65 7.72 -7.26
C ALA A 71 12.00 8.43 -7.18
N ASP A 72 12.29 9.13 -6.07
CA ASP A 72 13.57 9.80 -5.85
C ASP A 72 14.55 8.91 -5.09
N SER A 73 15.63 8.53 -5.77
CA SER A 73 16.74 7.77 -5.19
C SER A 73 17.44 8.46 -4.00
N ALA A 74 17.24 9.76 -3.80
CA ALA A 74 17.77 10.50 -2.65
C ALA A 74 16.85 10.44 -1.43
N THR A 75 15.66 9.83 -1.53
CA THR A 75 14.76 9.64 -0.39
C THR A 75 15.34 8.60 0.57
N PRO A 76 15.52 8.96 1.86
CA PRO A 76 15.95 8.02 2.88
C PRO A 76 14.85 7.00 3.22
N ASP A 77 15.26 5.83 3.68
CA ASP A 77 14.37 4.78 4.21
C ASP A 77 13.17 4.38 3.31
N PRO A 78 13.34 4.21 1.97
CA PRO A 78 12.25 3.92 1.04
C PRO A 78 11.49 2.62 1.35
N ALA A 79 12.12 1.65 2.01
CA ALA A 79 11.46 0.43 2.46
C ALA A 79 10.33 0.70 3.47
N ALA A 80 10.46 1.74 4.31
CA ALA A 80 9.46 2.10 5.29
C ALA A 80 8.24 2.77 4.63
N ILE A 81 8.47 3.59 3.59
CA ILE A 81 7.41 4.18 2.77
C ILE A 81 6.66 3.08 1.99
N LEU A 82 7.36 2.07 1.47
CA LEU A 82 6.73 0.90 0.83
C LEU A 82 5.82 0.12 1.78
N ALA A 83 6.24 -0.06 3.04
CA ALA A 83 5.42 -0.70 4.06
C ALA A 83 4.12 0.10 4.30
N LEU A 84 4.22 1.42 4.48
CA LEU A 84 3.04 2.30 4.61
C LEU A 84 2.13 2.21 3.38
N LEU A 85 2.65 2.29 2.15
CA LEU A 85 1.83 2.15 0.94
C LEU A 85 1.12 0.81 0.84
N THR A 86 1.73 -0.27 1.32
CA THR A 86 1.11 -1.60 1.34
C THR A 86 -0.06 -1.61 2.34
N SER A 87 0.14 -1.08 3.56
CA SER A 87 -0.93 -0.92 4.55
C SER A 87 -2.06 -0.01 4.03
N LEU A 88 -1.74 1.04 3.27
CA LEU A 88 -2.74 1.91 2.66
C LEU A 88 -3.54 1.17 1.58
N ALA A 89 -2.89 0.37 0.75
CA ALA A 89 -3.54 -0.34 -0.35
C ALA A 89 -4.59 -1.33 0.16
N VAL A 90 -4.25 -2.17 1.13
CA VAL A 90 -5.12 -3.30 1.53
C VAL A 90 -5.54 -3.29 2.99
N GLY A 91 -4.97 -2.43 3.82
CA GLY A 91 -5.17 -2.47 5.26
C GLY A 91 -4.34 -3.57 5.93
N ASN A 92 -4.96 -4.32 6.84
CA ASN A 92 -4.34 -5.46 7.51
C ASN A 92 -4.34 -6.65 6.55
N ASP A 93 -3.18 -6.95 5.99
CA ASP A 93 -3.01 -7.85 4.87
C ASP A 93 -3.23 -9.33 5.24
N GLU A 94 -3.03 -9.68 6.51
CA GLU A 94 -3.30 -10.98 7.08
C GLU A 94 -4.79 -11.40 6.95
N ASN A 95 -5.71 -10.44 6.84
CA ASN A 95 -7.15 -10.71 6.69
C ASN A 95 -7.50 -11.33 5.33
N PHE A 96 -6.61 -11.21 4.35
CA PHE A 96 -6.85 -11.67 2.98
C PHE A 96 -6.05 -12.92 2.64
N LEU A 97 -5.21 -13.42 3.54
CA LEU A 97 -4.47 -14.65 3.30
C LEU A 97 -5.37 -15.89 3.54
N PRO A 98 -5.27 -16.92 2.68
CA PRO A 98 -4.37 -17.03 1.55
C PRO A 98 -4.94 -16.43 0.24
N ASP A 99 -6.20 -16.01 0.19
CA ASP A 99 -6.91 -15.74 -1.06
C ASP A 99 -6.49 -14.48 -1.85
N GLY A 100 -5.79 -13.54 -1.22
CA GLY A 100 -5.42 -12.25 -1.82
C GLY A 100 -6.57 -11.23 -1.75
N PHE A 101 -6.28 -9.99 -2.17
CA PHE A 101 -7.22 -8.88 -2.00
C PHE A 101 -8.42 -8.97 -2.96
N PRO A 102 -9.68 -9.01 -2.47
CA PRO A 102 -10.87 -9.21 -3.29
C PRO A 102 -11.37 -7.89 -3.92
N VAL A 103 -10.53 -7.24 -4.71
CA VAL A 103 -10.81 -5.89 -5.27
C VAL A 103 -12.15 -5.79 -6.00
N THR A 104 -12.59 -6.85 -6.70
CA THR A 104 -13.89 -6.88 -7.38
C THR A 104 -15.07 -6.67 -6.43
N ASP A 105 -15.00 -7.21 -5.21
CA ASP A 105 -16.05 -7.05 -4.20
C ASP A 105 -16.02 -5.65 -3.59
N TYR A 106 -14.83 -5.09 -3.38
CA TYR A 106 -14.65 -3.69 -2.95
C TYR A 106 -15.21 -2.71 -3.99
N ARG A 107 -14.93 -2.93 -5.29
CA ARG A 107 -15.48 -2.13 -6.39
C ARG A 107 -17.01 -2.12 -6.37
N ARG A 108 -17.64 -3.28 -6.15
CA ARG A 108 -19.10 -3.40 -6.02
C ARG A 108 -19.64 -2.71 -4.77
N ALA A 109 -18.99 -2.93 -3.63
CA ALA A 109 -19.41 -2.34 -2.36
C ALA A 109 -19.29 -0.81 -2.34
N ALA A 110 -18.35 -0.25 -3.10
CA ALA A 110 -18.12 1.19 -3.24
C ALA A 110 -19.13 1.92 -4.15
N GLU A 111 -20.01 1.22 -4.87
CA GLU A 111 -20.99 1.85 -5.76
C GLU A 111 -21.88 2.85 -5.01
N GLY A 112 -21.94 4.09 -5.48
CA GLY A 112 -22.68 5.18 -4.83
C GLY A 112 -21.96 5.86 -3.66
N GLY A 113 -20.78 5.37 -3.25
CA GLY A 113 -20.03 5.94 -2.13
C GLY A 113 -19.41 7.30 -2.46
N ARG A 114 -19.14 7.59 -3.74
CA ARG A 114 -18.65 8.90 -4.20
C ARG A 114 -19.65 10.01 -3.92
N GLU A 115 -20.93 9.76 -4.19
CA GLU A 115 -22.02 10.72 -3.98
C GLU A 115 -22.22 10.98 -2.49
N LEU A 116 -22.07 9.96 -1.65
CA LEU A 116 -22.07 10.11 -0.19
C LEU A 116 -20.88 10.96 0.27
N LEU A 117 -19.66 10.66 -0.19
CA LEU A 117 -18.49 11.47 0.18
C LEU A 117 -18.65 12.94 -0.27
N ALA A 118 -19.21 13.19 -1.45
CA ALA A 118 -19.47 14.54 -1.95
C ALA A 118 -20.58 15.29 -1.18
N ALA A 119 -21.54 14.55 -0.61
CA ALA A 119 -22.59 15.10 0.24
C ALA A 119 -22.14 15.36 1.69
N LYS A 120 -20.94 14.90 2.07
CA LYS A 120 -20.35 15.17 3.38
C LYS A 120 -20.27 16.69 3.60
N PRO A 121 -20.80 17.20 4.72
CA PRO A 121 -20.65 18.61 5.08
C PRO A 121 -19.16 18.99 5.13
N PRO A 122 -18.81 20.25 4.82
CA PRO A 122 -17.42 20.69 4.94
C PRO A 122 -16.90 20.47 6.36
N SER A 123 -15.61 20.13 6.47
CA SER A 123 -14.92 20.04 7.76
C SER A 123 -15.14 21.33 8.54
N TRP A 124 -15.36 21.20 9.85
CA TRP A 124 -15.66 22.32 10.72
C TRP A 124 -14.50 23.34 10.74
N THR A 125 -14.83 24.64 10.69
CA THR A 125 -13.87 25.76 10.52
C THR A 125 -13.78 26.72 11.71
N GLY A 126 -14.35 26.36 12.87
CA GLY A 126 -14.35 27.23 14.06
C GLY A 126 -13.06 27.14 14.90
N GLU A 127 -13.08 27.68 16.12
CA GLU A 127 -11.94 27.68 17.06
C GLU A 127 -12.00 26.57 18.15
N ASP A 128 -13.18 26.04 18.44
CA ASP A 128 -13.45 24.91 19.34
C ASP A 128 -13.11 23.51 18.76
N GLU A 129 -11.83 23.10 18.86
CA GLU A 129 -11.33 21.82 18.30
C GLU A 129 -12.12 20.58 18.76
N ALA A 130 -12.78 20.60 19.92
CA ALA A 130 -13.62 19.50 20.39
C ALA A 130 -14.85 19.24 19.50
N LYS A 131 -15.19 20.16 18.59
CA LYS A 131 -16.28 20.01 17.63
C LYS A 131 -15.82 19.53 16.25
N LYS A 132 -14.51 19.40 16.01
CA LYS A 132 -13.90 18.93 14.75
C LYS A 132 -14.42 17.53 14.39
N ASP A 133 -14.28 16.58 15.31
CA ASP A 133 -14.70 15.18 15.12
C ASP A 133 -16.23 15.03 15.10
N TYR A 134 -16.94 15.89 15.83
CA TYR A 134 -18.40 15.81 15.97
C TYR A 134 -19.13 15.96 14.61
N VAL A 135 -18.63 16.79 13.69
CA VAL A 135 -19.30 17.03 12.40
C VAL A 135 -19.14 15.85 11.44
N GLU A 136 -17.94 15.27 11.36
CA GLU A 136 -17.72 14.08 10.52
C GLU A 136 -18.48 12.88 11.08
N TYR A 137 -18.41 12.69 12.40
CA TYR A 137 -19.09 11.61 13.10
C TYR A 137 -20.61 11.74 12.97
N ALA A 138 -21.18 12.94 13.14
CA ALA A 138 -22.62 13.16 12.99
C ALA A 138 -23.11 12.87 11.57
N TYR A 139 -22.34 13.24 10.54
CA TYR A 139 -22.69 12.89 9.16
C TYR A 139 -22.71 11.38 8.96
N VAL A 140 -21.62 10.69 9.31
CA VAL A 140 -21.53 9.22 9.15
C VAL A 140 -22.62 8.50 9.96
N GLN A 141 -22.91 8.96 11.18
CA GLN A 141 -23.98 8.41 12.02
C GLN A 141 -25.39 8.69 11.49
N SER A 142 -25.57 9.72 10.66
CA SER A 142 -26.85 10.01 10.01
C SER A 142 -27.16 9.05 8.86
N LEU A 143 -26.14 8.39 8.31
CA LEU A 143 -26.26 7.42 7.24
C LEU A 143 -26.77 6.07 7.77
N THR A 144 -27.55 5.37 6.94
CA THR A 144 -27.89 3.95 7.19
C THR A 144 -26.64 3.07 7.17
N ALA A 145 -26.69 1.88 7.77
CA ALA A 145 -25.55 0.95 7.77
C ALA A 145 -25.08 0.58 6.35
N GLU A 146 -26.01 0.47 5.39
CA GLU A 146 -25.68 0.21 3.99
C GLU A 146 -24.94 1.39 3.34
N GLU A 147 -25.40 2.62 3.59
CA GLU A 147 -24.72 3.83 3.11
C GLU A 147 -23.35 4.01 3.76
N GLN A 148 -23.21 3.73 5.06
CA GLN A 148 -21.91 3.74 5.73
C GLN A 148 -20.97 2.74 5.07
N ASN A 149 -21.44 1.51 4.79
CA ASN A 149 -20.64 0.50 4.10
C ASN A 149 -20.18 0.98 2.72
N ARG A 150 -21.08 1.60 1.94
CA ARG A 150 -20.73 2.17 0.62
C ARG A 150 -19.72 3.29 0.71
N LEU A 151 -19.90 4.22 1.66
CA LEU A 151 -18.99 5.34 1.89
C LEU A 151 -17.59 4.84 2.25
N TRP A 152 -17.48 3.94 3.23
CA TRP A 152 -16.20 3.41 3.68
C TRP A 152 -15.53 2.55 2.61
N SER A 153 -16.29 1.68 1.93
CA SER A 153 -15.76 0.90 0.80
C SER A 153 -15.23 1.80 -0.31
N TYR A 154 -15.90 2.93 -0.58
CA TYR A 154 -15.44 3.90 -1.56
C TYR A 154 -14.15 4.61 -1.16
N ILE A 155 -14.03 5.05 0.10
CA ILE A 155 -12.80 5.67 0.61
C ILE A 155 -11.65 4.67 0.50
N GLU A 156 -11.86 3.46 0.99
CA GLU A 156 -10.86 2.39 0.96
C GLU A 156 -10.43 2.03 -0.46
N LEU A 157 -11.38 1.92 -1.40
CA LEU A 157 -11.09 1.67 -2.80
C LEU A 157 -10.34 2.85 -3.46
N ALA A 158 -10.67 4.09 -3.12
CA ALA A 158 -9.97 5.26 -3.65
C ALA A 158 -8.49 5.27 -3.23
N VAL A 159 -8.18 4.82 -2.01
CA VAL A 159 -6.80 4.66 -1.54
C VAL A 159 -6.11 3.51 -2.28
N TYR A 160 -6.77 2.37 -2.43
CA TYR A 160 -6.28 1.25 -3.22
C TYR A 160 -5.93 1.67 -4.66
N ASP A 161 -6.86 2.36 -5.34
CA ASP A 161 -6.68 2.85 -6.72
C ASP A 161 -5.53 3.88 -6.80
N ALA A 162 -5.37 4.73 -5.78
CA ALA A 162 -4.24 5.67 -5.72
C ALA A 162 -2.89 4.93 -5.62
N VAL A 163 -2.79 3.86 -4.83
CA VAL A 163 -1.56 3.05 -4.76
C VAL A 163 -1.37 2.24 -6.04
N GLN A 164 -2.46 1.72 -6.62
CA GLN A 164 -2.45 0.98 -7.89
C GLN A 164 -1.84 1.81 -9.03
N ALA A 165 -2.09 3.12 -9.07
CA ALA A 165 -1.47 4.02 -10.04
C ALA A 165 0.07 4.02 -9.98
N GLY A 166 0.65 3.68 -8.81
CA GLY A 166 2.09 3.53 -8.59
C GLY A 166 2.68 2.18 -8.98
N VAL A 167 1.88 1.19 -9.39
CA VAL A 167 2.37 -0.17 -9.71
C VAL A 167 3.54 -0.21 -10.71
N PRO A 168 3.59 0.60 -11.78
CA PRO A 168 4.77 0.65 -12.65
C PRO A 168 6.06 1.03 -11.91
N LEU A 169 6.00 1.97 -10.96
CA LEU A 169 7.13 2.32 -10.10
C LEU A 169 7.50 1.14 -9.19
N LEU A 170 6.52 0.51 -8.55
CA LEU A 170 6.75 -0.67 -7.69
C LEU A 170 7.46 -1.80 -8.44
N ARG A 171 7.08 -2.08 -9.70
CA ARG A 171 7.77 -3.06 -10.55
C ARG A 171 9.23 -2.69 -10.79
N SER A 172 9.54 -1.40 -11.01
CA SER A 172 10.91 -0.94 -11.20
C SER A 172 11.79 -1.12 -9.95
N LEU A 173 11.18 -1.03 -8.76
CA LEU A 173 11.87 -1.19 -7.47
C LEU A 173 12.28 -2.64 -7.17
N LEU A 174 11.80 -3.63 -7.93
CA LEU A 174 12.29 -5.02 -7.84
C LEU A 174 13.76 -5.17 -8.24
N GLY A 175 14.33 -4.19 -8.96
CA GLY A 175 15.76 -4.11 -9.30
C GLY A 175 16.58 -3.19 -8.39
N HIS A 176 15.99 -2.62 -7.34
CA HIS A 176 16.67 -1.68 -6.44
C HIS A 176 17.88 -2.34 -5.76
N PRO A 177 19.01 -1.66 -5.49
CA PRO A 177 20.19 -2.25 -4.85
C PRO A 177 19.94 -2.75 -3.42
N ASP A 178 19.07 -2.08 -2.66
CA ASP A 178 18.69 -2.48 -1.31
C ASP A 178 17.69 -3.66 -1.33
N PRO A 179 18.01 -4.82 -0.71
CA PRO A 179 17.09 -5.95 -0.60
C PRO A 179 15.79 -5.64 0.15
N GLY A 180 15.80 -4.74 1.14
CA GLY A 180 14.60 -4.32 1.87
C GLY A 180 13.58 -3.65 0.96
N VAL A 181 14.05 -2.84 0.01
CA VAL A 181 13.20 -2.20 -1.02
C VAL A 181 12.63 -3.24 -1.98
N ARG A 182 13.45 -4.21 -2.42
CA ARG A 182 12.97 -5.31 -3.27
C ARG A 182 11.90 -6.16 -2.58
N ILE A 183 12.06 -6.42 -1.28
CA ILE A 183 11.06 -7.11 -0.45
C ILE A 183 9.77 -6.30 -0.37
N GLY A 184 9.85 -5.01 -0.01
CA GLY A 184 8.68 -4.14 0.10
C GLY A 184 7.94 -3.99 -1.22
N ALA A 185 8.67 -3.85 -2.34
CA ALA A 185 8.08 -3.78 -3.67
C ALA A 185 7.37 -5.08 -4.07
N ALA A 186 8.00 -6.24 -3.85
CA ALA A 186 7.38 -7.53 -4.13
C ALA A 186 6.14 -7.79 -3.26
N HIS A 187 6.18 -7.39 -1.99
CA HIS A 187 5.05 -7.48 -1.07
C HIS A 187 3.90 -6.59 -1.50
N ALA A 188 4.15 -5.31 -1.80
CA ALA A 188 3.13 -4.40 -2.30
C ALA A 188 2.46 -4.91 -3.58
N LEU A 189 3.26 -5.39 -4.55
CA LEU A 189 2.76 -5.91 -5.83
C LEU A 189 1.84 -7.13 -5.69
N ALA A 190 1.95 -7.91 -4.61
CA ALA A 190 1.15 -9.11 -4.37
C ALA A 190 -0.35 -8.82 -4.29
N TRP A 191 -0.72 -7.57 -4.00
CA TRP A 191 -2.07 -7.16 -3.65
C TRP A 191 -2.87 -6.56 -4.79
N PHE A 192 -2.29 -6.49 -6.00
CA PHE A 192 -2.93 -5.89 -7.17
C PHE A 192 -3.26 -6.96 -8.23
N PRO A 193 -4.32 -7.78 -8.06
CA PRO A 193 -4.66 -8.86 -8.99
C PRO A 193 -5.02 -8.35 -10.40
N GLU A 194 -5.60 -7.16 -10.50
CA GLU A 194 -5.87 -6.50 -11.80
C GLU A 194 -4.59 -6.15 -12.57
N GLU A 195 -3.47 -6.03 -11.87
CA GLU A 195 -2.15 -5.73 -12.41
C GLU A 195 -1.27 -6.99 -12.60
N ALA A 196 -1.81 -8.19 -12.39
CA ALA A 196 -1.06 -9.45 -12.44
C ALA A 196 -0.33 -9.65 -13.78
N THR A 197 -0.96 -9.31 -14.92
CA THR A 197 -0.40 -9.45 -16.27
C THR A 197 0.98 -8.78 -16.41
N GLY A 198 1.16 -7.60 -15.82
CA GLY A 198 2.45 -6.89 -15.86
C GLY A 198 3.37 -7.23 -14.69
N SER A 199 2.81 -7.59 -13.53
CA SER A 199 3.59 -7.85 -12.31
C SER A 199 4.23 -9.24 -12.29
N LEU A 200 3.54 -10.26 -12.79
CA LEU A 200 4.03 -11.65 -12.78
C LEU A 200 5.35 -11.84 -13.56
N PRO A 201 5.53 -11.30 -14.78
CA PRO A 201 6.83 -11.37 -15.46
C PRO A 201 7.97 -10.70 -14.67
N ALA A 202 7.68 -9.57 -14.01
CA ALA A 202 8.66 -8.83 -13.22
C ALA A 202 9.08 -9.60 -11.95
N LEU A 203 8.12 -10.28 -11.29
CA LEU A 203 8.37 -11.11 -10.10
C LEU A 203 9.08 -12.42 -10.44
N THR A 204 8.87 -12.98 -11.63
CA THR A 204 9.45 -14.27 -12.03
C THR A 204 10.87 -14.17 -12.58
N HIS A 205 11.25 -13.03 -13.17
CA HIS A 205 12.58 -12.86 -13.74
C HIS A 205 13.73 -13.11 -12.72
N PRO A 206 13.71 -12.56 -11.49
CA PRO A 206 14.77 -12.82 -10.50
C PRO A 206 14.75 -14.26 -9.97
N THR A 207 13.59 -14.92 -9.95
CA THR A 207 13.48 -16.28 -9.39
C THR A 207 14.01 -17.34 -10.36
N ALA A 208 13.94 -17.08 -11.67
CA ALA A 208 14.54 -17.92 -12.70
C ALA A 208 16.08 -18.06 -12.55
N ALA A 209 16.76 -17.01 -12.08
CA ALA A 209 18.21 -17.03 -11.84
C ALA A 209 18.62 -18.07 -10.77
N ARG A 210 17.71 -18.46 -9.87
CA ARG A 210 17.96 -19.52 -8.87
C ARG A 210 17.78 -20.94 -9.40
N LEU A 211 17.07 -21.10 -10.52
CA LEU A 211 16.88 -22.41 -11.15
C LEU A 211 18.12 -22.84 -11.93
N GLU A 212 18.89 -21.87 -12.43
CA GLU A 212 20.09 -22.09 -13.24
C GLU A 212 21.24 -21.22 -12.69
N PRO A 213 21.70 -21.44 -11.43
CA PRO A 213 22.65 -20.54 -10.76
C PRO A 213 23.99 -20.44 -11.50
N ASP A 214 24.43 -21.51 -12.17
CA ASP A 214 25.67 -21.53 -12.97
C ASP A 214 25.62 -20.59 -14.19
N ARG A 215 24.43 -20.16 -14.61
CA ARG A 215 24.20 -19.24 -15.73
C ARG A 215 23.87 -17.82 -15.28
N ALA A 216 23.65 -17.60 -13.99
CA ALA A 216 23.30 -16.30 -13.45
C ALA A 216 24.57 -15.49 -13.17
N GLU A 217 24.59 -14.23 -13.58
CA GLU A 217 25.66 -13.29 -13.22
C GLU A 217 25.67 -13.01 -11.71
N VAL A 218 24.47 -12.93 -11.12
CA VAL A 218 24.25 -12.77 -9.68
C VAL A 218 23.06 -13.64 -9.28
N VAL A 219 23.22 -14.43 -8.21
CA VAL A 219 22.11 -15.18 -7.60
C VAL A 219 21.42 -14.26 -6.58
N PRO A 220 20.14 -13.87 -6.79
CA PRO A 220 19.46 -12.93 -5.90
C PRO A 220 19.22 -13.54 -4.51
N GLU A 221 19.20 -12.73 -3.45
CA GLU A 221 19.14 -13.19 -2.05
C GLU A 221 17.82 -13.93 -1.72
N PRO A 222 17.82 -14.81 -0.71
CA PRO A 222 16.65 -15.63 -0.40
C PRO A 222 15.40 -14.82 0.00
N GLY A 223 15.58 -13.68 0.67
CA GLY A 223 14.50 -12.83 1.18
C GLY A 223 13.63 -12.26 0.05
N PRO A 224 14.17 -11.41 -0.84
CA PRO A 224 13.43 -10.87 -1.98
C PRO A 224 12.79 -11.96 -2.84
N VAL A 225 13.52 -13.05 -3.13
CA VAL A 225 12.97 -14.15 -3.94
C VAL A 225 11.80 -14.81 -3.23
N ALA A 226 11.92 -15.14 -1.94
CA ALA A 226 10.81 -15.74 -1.19
C ALA A 226 9.54 -14.87 -1.25
N THR A 227 9.67 -13.56 -1.06
CA THR A 227 8.52 -12.64 -1.18
C THR A 227 7.94 -12.66 -2.59
N MET A 228 8.77 -12.65 -3.65
CA MET A 228 8.30 -12.72 -5.04
C MET A 228 7.55 -14.02 -5.34
N LEU A 229 7.93 -15.15 -4.73
CA LEU A 229 7.25 -16.44 -4.93
C LEU A 229 5.87 -16.46 -4.27
N VAL A 230 5.75 -15.91 -3.06
CA VAL A 230 4.45 -15.76 -2.38
C VAL A 230 3.56 -14.79 -3.16
N ALA A 231 4.11 -13.63 -3.57
CA ALA A 231 3.41 -12.64 -4.39
C ALA A 231 2.91 -13.25 -5.72
N SER A 232 3.73 -14.06 -6.37
CA SER A 232 3.33 -14.77 -7.60
C SER A 232 2.13 -15.68 -7.36
N GLY A 233 2.13 -16.42 -6.25
CA GLY A 233 1.01 -17.27 -5.85
C GLY A 233 -0.29 -16.49 -5.59
N LEU A 234 -0.19 -15.37 -4.86
CA LEU A 234 -1.33 -14.48 -4.59
C LEU A 234 -1.91 -13.87 -5.88
N LEU A 235 -1.05 -13.59 -6.87
CA LEU A 235 -1.44 -13.14 -8.21
C LEU A 235 -1.87 -14.29 -9.15
N GLY A 236 -2.01 -15.52 -8.64
CA GLY A 236 -2.55 -16.66 -9.38
C GLY A 236 -1.54 -17.45 -10.22
N ALA A 237 -0.23 -17.23 -10.05
CA ALA A 237 0.82 -17.96 -10.75
C ALA A 237 1.60 -18.88 -9.80
N ALA A 238 1.51 -20.19 -10.02
CA ALA A 238 2.24 -21.16 -9.23
C ALA A 238 3.77 -21.05 -9.48
N PRO A 239 4.60 -20.83 -8.44
CA PRO A 239 6.05 -20.94 -8.54
C PRO A 239 6.54 -22.24 -9.18
N ASP A 240 7.71 -22.20 -9.86
CA ASP A 240 8.34 -23.41 -10.42
C ASP A 240 8.60 -24.45 -9.30
N ILE A 241 8.18 -25.69 -9.53
CA ILE A 241 8.27 -26.78 -8.56
C ILE A 241 9.71 -27.09 -8.14
N ARG A 242 10.69 -26.81 -9.00
CA ARG A 242 12.12 -27.03 -8.72
C ARG A 242 12.62 -26.17 -7.55
N LEU A 243 11.98 -25.03 -7.27
CA LEU A 243 12.31 -24.17 -6.12
C LEU A 243 11.99 -24.82 -4.77
N LEU A 244 11.21 -25.91 -4.74
CA LEU A 244 11.04 -26.75 -3.55
C LEU A 244 12.33 -27.50 -3.17
N ALA A 245 13.34 -27.51 -4.04
CA ALA A 245 14.66 -28.08 -3.79
C ALA A 245 15.75 -27.01 -3.58
N ASP A 246 15.41 -25.71 -3.52
CA ASP A 246 16.39 -24.64 -3.27
C ASP A 246 17.15 -24.91 -1.96
N PRO A 247 18.47 -24.67 -1.88
CA PRO A 247 19.24 -24.89 -0.64
C PRO A 247 18.71 -24.11 0.57
N HIS A 248 18.03 -22.97 0.35
CA HIS A 248 17.53 -22.10 1.42
C HIS A 248 16.12 -22.52 1.86
N PRO A 249 15.90 -22.82 3.15
CA PRO A 249 14.58 -23.19 3.68
C PRO A 249 13.49 -22.15 3.40
N LEU A 250 13.84 -20.86 3.46
CA LEU A 250 12.91 -19.77 3.21
C LEU A 250 12.35 -19.77 1.77
N VAL A 251 13.19 -20.08 0.77
CA VAL A 251 12.77 -20.16 -0.63
C VAL A 251 11.88 -21.37 -0.85
N ARG A 252 12.22 -22.52 -0.26
CA ARG A 252 11.37 -23.72 -0.32
C ARG A 252 10.00 -23.48 0.32
N TRP A 253 9.98 -22.82 1.48
CA TRP A 253 8.75 -22.44 2.17
C TRP A 253 7.88 -21.55 1.29
N ALA A 254 8.45 -20.48 0.73
CA ALA A 254 7.72 -19.56 -0.13
C ALA A 254 7.22 -20.21 -1.43
N ALA A 255 8.04 -21.06 -2.06
CA ALA A 255 7.63 -21.84 -3.22
C ALA A 255 6.45 -22.77 -2.88
N ALA A 256 6.46 -23.42 -1.72
CA ALA A 256 5.36 -24.26 -1.26
C ALA A 256 4.07 -23.43 -1.05
N ILE A 257 4.15 -22.31 -0.34
CA ILE A 257 3.01 -21.42 -0.09
C ILE A 257 2.42 -20.88 -1.39
N GLY A 258 3.26 -20.30 -2.27
CA GLY A 258 2.81 -19.75 -3.54
C GLY A 258 2.18 -20.81 -4.45
N ARG A 259 2.67 -22.06 -4.41
CA ARG A 259 2.08 -23.17 -5.18
C ARG A 259 0.77 -23.65 -4.58
N ALA A 260 0.70 -23.85 -3.26
CA ALA A 260 -0.51 -24.27 -2.57
C ALA A 260 -1.66 -23.30 -2.83
N ARG A 261 -1.38 -21.99 -2.86
CA ARG A 261 -2.37 -20.97 -3.20
C ARG A 261 -3.05 -21.20 -4.56
N VAL A 262 -2.30 -21.69 -5.55
CA VAL A 262 -2.81 -21.82 -6.93
C VAL A 262 -3.34 -23.23 -7.24
N LEU A 263 -2.73 -24.25 -6.64
CA LEU A 263 -2.94 -25.65 -7.03
C LEU A 263 -3.77 -26.48 -6.02
N GLY A 264 -3.97 -25.98 -4.79
CA GLY A 264 -4.60 -26.74 -3.71
C GLY A 264 -3.64 -27.73 -3.07
#